data_AF-A0A0F8CEN6-F1
#
_entry.id   AF-A0A0F8CEN6-F1
#
_cell.length_a   1.000
_cell.length_b   1.000
_cell.length_c   1.000
_cell.angle_alpha   90.00
_cell.angle_beta   90.00
_cell.angle_gamma   90.00
#
_symmetry.space_group_name_H-M   'P 1'
#
loop_
_entity.id
_entity.type
_entity.pdbx_description
1 polymer ?
#
loop_
_entity_poly.entity_id
_entity_poly.type
_entity_poly.pdbx_seq_one_letter_code
_entity_poly.pdbx_strand_id
1 'polypeptide(L)'
;MIGARSIAEPTIKDTIIHRMDPRAKILVLISTAFVAVTLDNPKTMFLLFLIVLSGFALARMPAIKLKTLTLLLVLLIWGTIYSQALFYSQLPRTVIFTILDPDFPVLGWLTNGGLFVYEEGLRHGAIQGLRSASILSLGLLMCWTTDSRDMLNGLVGLRVPYS
;
A
#
# COMPACT_ATOMS: atom_id res chain seq x y z
N MET A 1 -6.26 25.09 -10.35
CA MET A 1 -5.65 23.90 -10.99
C MET A 1 -4.17 23.65 -10.63
N ILE A 2 -3.54 24.42 -9.73
CA ILE A 2 -2.09 24.30 -9.41
C ILE A 2 -1.77 23.09 -8.50
N GLY A 3 -2.76 22.55 -7.77
CA GLY A 3 -2.52 21.46 -6.81
C GLY A 3 -2.19 20.09 -7.42
N ALA A 4 -2.85 19.69 -8.51
CA ALA A 4 -2.72 18.35 -9.06
C ALA A 4 -1.32 18.06 -9.66
N ARG A 5 -0.74 19.04 -10.37
CA ARG A 5 0.64 18.91 -10.90
C ARG A 5 1.68 18.78 -9.79
N SER A 6 1.52 19.54 -8.71
CA SER A 6 2.47 19.51 -7.58
C SER A 6 2.55 18.15 -6.86
N ILE A 7 1.49 17.34 -6.97
CA ILE A 7 1.43 15.99 -6.39
C ILE A 7 2.16 14.98 -7.29
N ALA A 8 2.08 15.16 -8.61
CA ALA A 8 2.67 14.23 -9.57
C ALA A 8 4.17 14.49 -9.80
N GLU A 9 4.61 15.74 -9.73
CA GLU A 9 6.00 16.09 -10.03
C GLU A 9 6.96 15.62 -8.93
N PRO A 10 8.13 15.07 -9.28
CA PRO A 10 9.18 14.73 -8.32
C PRO A 10 9.68 16.00 -7.64
N THR A 11 10.05 15.87 -6.36
CA THR A 11 10.59 16.99 -5.60
C THR A 11 12.11 16.98 -5.75
N ILE A 12 12.66 18.06 -6.27
CA ILE A 12 14.11 18.21 -6.39
C ILE A 12 14.66 18.65 -5.04
N LYS A 13 15.38 17.75 -4.36
CA LYS A 13 16.08 18.01 -3.09
C LYS A 13 17.40 17.27 -3.05
N ASP A 14 18.28 17.75 -2.20
CA ASP A 14 19.59 17.16 -1.98
C ASP A 14 19.64 16.38 -0.67
N THR A 15 19.17 15.13 -0.70
CA THR A 15 19.20 14.20 0.45
C THR A 15 19.75 12.85 0.02
N ILE A 16 20.09 12.00 0.99
CA ILE A 16 20.62 10.65 0.74
C ILE A 16 19.70 9.87 -0.22
N ILE A 17 18.39 9.90 0.01
CA ILE A 17 17.40 9.20 -0.83
C ILE A 17 17.37 9.77 -2.25
N HIS A 18 17.51 11.08 -2.43
CA HIS A 18 17.49 11.68 -3.77
C HIS A 18 18.76 11.38 -4.56
N ARG A 19 19.92 11.31 -3.88
CA ARG A 19 21.23 11.00 -4.47
C ARG A 19 21.43 9.52 -4.83
N MET A 20 20.62 8.62 -4.29
CA MET A 20 20.74 7.19 -4.61
C MET A 20 20.54 6.94 -6.11
N ASP A 21 21.38 6.07 -6.67
CA ASP A 21 21.26 5.65 -8.07
C ASP A 21 19.85 5.11 -8.36
N PRO A 22 19.21 5.49 -9.47
CA PRO A 22 17.89 5.00 -9.86
C PRO A 22 17.82 3.48 -9.92
N ARG A 23 18.89 2.81 -10.38
CA ARG A 23 19.01 1.35 -10.44
C ARG A 23 18.90 0.71 -9.05
N ALA A 24 19.58 1.29 -8.06
CA ALA A 24 19.52 0.81 -6.68
C ALA A 24 18.12 0.96 -6.11
N LYS A 25 17.45 2.10 -6.37
CA LYS A 25 16.05 2.30 -5.96
C LYS A 25 15.11 1.27 -6.58
N ILE A 26 15.27 0.95 -7.87
CA ILE A 26 14.46 -0.07 -8.57
C ILE A 26 14.68 -1.44 -7.90
N LEU A 27 15.93 -1.81 -7.65
CA LEU A 27 16.25 -3.09 -7.00
C LEU A 27 15.68 -3.15 -5.57
N VAL A 28 15.72 -2.06 -4.81
CA VAL A 28 15.11 -1.97 -3.48
C VAL A 28 13.60 -2.13 -3.56
N LEU A 29 12.93 -1.49 -4.53
CA LEU A 29 11.49 -1.63 -4.76
C LEU A 29 11.10 -3.09 -5.04
N ILE A 30 11.79 -3.72 -5.99
CA ILE A 30 11.56 -5.13 -6.38
C ILE A 30 11.83 -6.06 -5.20
N SER A 31 12.96 -5.90 -4.51
CA SER A 31 13.34 -6.72 -3.36
C SER A 31 12.31 -6.58 -2.24
N THR A 32 11.85 -5.37 -1.97
CA THR A 32 10.82 -5.11 -0.96
C THR A 32 9.50 -5.76 -1.34
N ALA A 33 9.12 -5.78 -2.62
CA ALA A 33 7.92 -6.48 -3.07
C ALA A 33 7.99 -7.99 -2.79
N PHE A 34 9.13 -8.64 -3.08
CA PHE A 34 9.34 -10.05 -2.75
C PHE A 34 9.31 -10.32 -1.24
N VAL A 35 9.99 -9.49 -0.45
CA VAL A 35 9.95 -9.57 1.02
C VAL A 35 8.51 -9.38 1.53
N ALA A 36 7.77 -8.44 0.96
CA ALA A 36 6.41 -8.15 1.38
C ALA A 36 5.45 -9.32 1.13
N VAL A 37 5.63 -10.06 0.04
CA VAL A 37 4.83 -11.26 -0.28
C VAL A 37 5.19 -12.44 0.61
N THR A 38 6.46 -12.60 0.95
CA THR A 38 6.94 -13.75 1.75
C THR A 38 6.76 -13.58 3.26
N LEU A 39 6.57 -12.36 3.74
CA LEU A 39 6.34 -12.09 5.16
C LEU A 39 4.90 -12.41 5.58
N ASP A 40 4.76 -13.42 6.43
CA ASP A 40 3.47 -13.79 7.05
C ASP A 40 3.29 -13.24 8.46
N ASN A 41 4.37 -12.87 9.15
CA ASN A 41 4.29 -12.40 10.53
C ASN A 41 3.83 -10.91 10.59
N PRO A 42 2.77 -10.59 11.36
CA PRO A 42 2.22 -9.24 11.42
C PRO A 42 3.18 -8.22 12.01
N LYS A 43 4.01 -8.61 12.99
CA LYS A 43 4.98 -7.71 13.65
C LYS A 43 6.07 -7.28 12.68
N THR A 44 6.60 -8.23 11.90
CA THR A 44 7.61 -7.94 10.88
C THR A 44 7.03 -7.14 9.72
N MET A 45 5.76 -7.37 9.37
CA MET A 45 5.07 -6.55 8.38
C MET A 45 4.92 -5.10 8.80
N PHE A 46 4.51 -4.88 10.06
CA PHE A 46 4.43 -3.54 10.61
C PHE A 46 5.80 -2.86 10.67
N LEU A 47 6.85 -3.60 11.04
CA LEU A 47 8.21 -3.10 11.01
C LEU A 47 8.65 -2.71 9.59
N LEU A 48 8.36 -3.52 8.57
CA LEU A 48 8.63 -3.19 7.17
C LEU A 48 7.94 -1.89 6.77
N PHE A 49 6.66 -1.73 7.12
CA PHE A 49 5.90 -0.51 6.85
C PHE A 49 6.54 0.72 7.50
N LEU A 50 6.99 0.62 8.75
CA LEU A 50 7.70 1.70 9.44
C LEU A 50 9.05 2.05 8.79
N ILE A 51 9.81 1.04 8.34
CA ILE A 51 11.06 1.26 7.60
C ILE A 51 10.78 2.07 6.34
N VAL A 52 9.76 1.69 5.56
CA VAL A 52 9.39 2.43 4.34
C VAL A 52 8.97 3.86 4.67
N LEU A 53 8.15 4.06 5.71
CA LEU A 53 7.76 5.40 6.15
C LEU A 53 8.95 6.27 6.59
N SER A 54 9.95 5.68 7.24
CA SER A 54 11.16 6.41 7.62
C SER A 54 11.90 6.98 6.40
N GLY A 55 11.78 6.34 5.23
CA GLY A 55 12.31 6.84 3.97
C GLY A 55 11.77 8.21 3.57
N PHE A 56 10.50 8.52 3.88
CA PHE A 56 9.91 9.83 3.63
C PHE A 56 10.49 10.92 4.54
N ALA A 57 10.81 10.57 5.78
CA ALA A 57 11.49 11.48 6.71
C ALA A 57 12.94 11.74 6.25
N LEU A 58 13.65 10.71 5.83
CA LEU A 58 15.01 10.81 5.27
C LEU A 58 15.06 11.63 3.97
N ALA A 59 14.04 11.50 3.12
CA ALA A 59 13.85 12.29 1.91
C ALA A 59 13.40 13.74 2.19
N ARG A 60 13.08 14.09 3.44
CA ARG A 60 12.53 15.39 3.86
C ARG A 60 11.33 15.79 3.00
N MET A 61 10.37 14.88 2.82
CA MET A 61 9.25 15.06 1.90
C MET A 61 8.37 16.28 2.28
N PRO A 62 7.92 17.12 1.33
CA PRO A 62 7.06 18.26 1.64
C PRO A 62 5.69 17.83 2.19
N ALA A 63 5.09 18.68 3.03
CA ALA A 63 3.84 18.39 3.74
C ALA A 63 2.67 18.04 2.81
N ILE A 64 2.59 18.64 1.61
CA ILE A 64 1.53 18.33 0.63
C ILE A 64 1.55 16.86 0.22
N LYS A 65 2.73 16.31 -0.07
CA LYS A 65 2.92 14.90 -0.45
C LYS A 65 2.68 13.96 0.72
N LEU A 66 3.08 14.34 1.94
CA LEU A 66 2.76 13.57 3.14
C LEU A 66 1.26 13.52 3.44
N LYS A 67 0.52 14.62 3.20
CA LYS A 67 -0.94 14.64 3.31
C LYS A 67 -1.59 13.73 2.28
N THR A 68 -1.14 13.78 1.02
CA THR A 68 -1.62 12.88 -0.03
C THR A 68 -1.33 11.42 0.32
N LEU A 69 -0.10 11.10 0.76
CA LEU A 69 0.25 9.76 1.21
C LEU A 69 -0.67 9.30 2.33
N THR A 70 -0.84 10.11 3.37
CA THR A 70 -1.71 9.78 4.52
C THR A 70 -3.12 9.46 4.07
N LEU A 71 -3.71 10.29 3.19
CA LEU A 71 -5.04 10.04 2.63
C LEU A 71 -5.11 8.70 1.88
N LEU A 72 -4.13 8.43 1.01
CA LEU A 72 -4.07 7.18 0.24
C LEU A 72 -3.93 5.97 1.15
N LEU A 73 -3.08 6.05 2.18
CA LEU A 73 -2.86 4.95 3.12
C LEU A 73 -4.10 4.67 3.98
N VAL A 74 -4.77 5.72 4.47
CA VAL A 74 -6.02 5.57 5.24
C VAL A 74 -7.08 4.90 4.37
N LEU A 75 -7.30 5.39 3.15
CA LEU A 75 -8.29 4.81 2.24
C LEU A 75 -7.94 3.35 1.88
N LEU A 76 -6.68 3.06 1.60
CA LEU A 76 -6.22 1.73 1.24
C LEU A 76 -6.35 0.74 2.41
N ILE A 77 -5.83 1.10 3.59
CA ILE A 77 -5.86 0.22 4.77
C ILE A 77 -7.31 0.03 5.23
N TRP A 78 -8.09 1.10 5.32
CA TRP A 78 -9.48 1.00 5.73
C TRP A 78 -10.31 0.20 4.71
N GLY A 79 -10.16 0.49 3.42
CA GLY A 79 -10.86 -0.24 2.36
C GLY A 79 -10.53 -1.73 2.37
N THR A 80 -9.25 -2.08 2.55
CA THR A 80 -8.83 -3.50 2.63
C THR A 80 -9.33 -4.18 3.89
N ILE A 81 -9.28 -3.53 5.06
CA ILE A 81 -9.85 -4.06 6.32
C ILE A 81 -11.35 -4.28 6.14
N TYR A 82 -12.08 -3.28 5.66
CA TYR A 82 -13.52 -3.35 5.46
C TYR A 82 -13.92 -4.47 4.50
N SER A 83 -13.28 -4.55 3.33
CA SER A 83 -13.55 -5.60 2.36
C SER A 83 -13.25 -7.00 2.92
N GLN A 84 -12.13 -7.18 3.61
CA GLN A 84 -11.79 -8.48 4.20
C GLN A 84 -12.69 -8.84 5.38
N ALA A 85 -13.13 -7.87 6.18
CA ALA A 85 -14.06 -8.11 7.27
C ALA A 85 -15.42 -8.63 6.80
N LEU A 86 -15.91 -8.16 5.64
CA LEU A 86 -17.18 -8.58 5.08
C LEU A 86 -17.12 -9.85 4.23
N PHE A 87 -16.02 -10.02 3.48
CA PHE A 87 -15.91 -11.06 2.45
C PHE A 87 -14.83 -12.10 2.76
N TYR A 88 -14.48 -12.29 4.04
CA TYR A 88 -13.53 -13.32 4.44
C TYR A 88 -14.06 -14.72 4.07
N SER A 89 -13.26 -15.47 3.32
CA SER A 89 -13.66 -16.75 2.72
C SER A 89 -12.99 -17.98 3.34
N GLN A 90 -11.95 -17.79 4.15
CA GLN A 90 -11.21 -18.89 4.79
C GLN A 90 -11.88 -19.28 6.11
N LEU A 91 -11.63 -20.52 6.57
CA LEU A 91 -12.08 -21.02 7.87
C LEU A 91 -10.93 -20.94 8.88
N PRO A 92 -11.19 -20.67 10.18
CA PRO A 92 -12.50 -20.44 10.81
C PRO A 92 -13.12 -19.06 10.49
N ARG A 93 -14.44 -18.92 10.71
CA ARG A 93 -15.19 -17.68 10.52
C ARG A 93 -16.00 -17.36 11.78
N THR A 94 -15.49 -16.42 12.57
CA THR A 94 -16.14 -15.98 13.80
C THR A 94 -16.90 -14.68 13.53
N VAL A 95 -18.23 -14.74 13.62
CA VAL A 95 -19.09 -13.58 13.40
C VAL A 95 -19.05 -12.70 14.65
N ILE A 96 -18.58 -11.47 14.49
CA ILE A 96 -18.62 -10.44 15.55
C ILE A 96 -19.93 -9.65 15.47
N PHE A 97 -20.37 -9.34 14.25
CA PHE A 97 -21.51 -8.46 14.03
C PHE A 97 -22.28 -8.88 12.77
N THR A 98 -23.60 -8.93 12.87
CA THR A 98 -24.50 -9.17 11.75
C THR A 98 -25.02 -7.85 11.23
N ILE A 99 -24.70 -7.51 9.98
CA ILE A 99 -25.21 -6.30 9.32
C ILE A 99 -26.59 -6.57 8.72
N LEU A 100 -26.75 -7.73 8.11
CA LEU A 100 -28.00 -8.14 7.48
C LEU A 100 -28.30 -9.58 7.88
N ASP A 101 -29.43 -9.76 8.57
CA ASP A 101 -29.89 -11.09 8.95
C ASP A 101 -30.26 -11.93 7.73
N PRO A 102 -29.98 -13.25 7.76
CA PRO A 102 -30.34 -14.16 6.66
C PRO A 102 -31.85 -14.18 6.36
N ASP A 103 -32.67 -13.97 7.38
CA ASP A 103 -34.13 -14.00 7.28
C ASP A 103 -34.74 -12.69 6.77
N PHE A 104 -33.91 -11.69 6.45
CA PHE A 104 -34.40 -10.40 5.95
C PHE A 104 -35.03 -10.56 4.55
N PRO A 105 -36.28 -10.13 4.33
CA PRO A 105 -36.98 -10.38 3.08
C PRO A 105 -36.25 -9.74 1.89
N VAL A 106 -36.15 -10.49 0.77
CA VAL A 106 -35.47 -10.15 -0.49
C VAL A 106 -33.93 -9.99 -0.39
N LEU A 107 -33.44 -9.23 0.59
CA LEU A 107 -32.01 -8.92 0.74
C LEU A 107 -31.20 -10.10 1.27
N GLY A 108 -31.76 -10.94 2.16
CA GLY A 108 -31.07 -12.13 2.68
C GLY A 108 -30.81 -13.19 1.59
N TRP A 109 -31.75 -13.33 0.65
CA TRP A 109 -31.57 -14.19 -0.53
C TRP A 109 -30.52 -13.65 -1.50
N LEU A 110 -30.53 -12.33 -1.75
CA LEU A 110 -29.57 -11.69 -2.65
C LEU A 110 -28.12 -11.76 -2.14
N THR A 111 -27.93 -11.76 -0.82
CA THR A 111 -26.60 -11.85 -0.17
C THR A 111 -26.12 -13.28 0.10
N ASN A 112 -26.79 -14.31 -0.43
CA ASN A 112 -26.45 -15.72 -0.23
C ASN A 112 -26.35 -16.12 1.26
N GLY A 113 -27.28 -15.63 2.10
CA GLY A 113 -27.39 -16.03 3.51
C GLY A 113 -26.93 -14.98 4.52
N GLY A 114 -27.06 -13.69 4.20
CA GLY A 114 -26.79 -12.57 5.12
C GLY A 114 -25.42 -11.93 4.94
N LEU A 115 -25.19 -10.81 5.64
CA LEU A 115 -23.92 -10.08 5.62
C LEU A 115 -23.37 -9.93 7.04
N PHE A 116 -22.17 -10.44 7.25
CA PHE A 116 -21.53 -10.52 8.56
C PHE A 116 -20.15 -9.89 8.55
N VAL A 117 -19.73 -9.43 9.73
CA VAL A 117 -18.37 -8.96 9.99
C VAL A 117 -17.61 -10.07 10.71
N TYR A 118 -16.55 -10.55 10.09
CA TYR A 118 -15.71 -11.64 10.61
C TYR A 118 -14.48 -11.10 11.35
N GLU A 119 -14.17 -11.67 12.52
CA GLU A 119 -12.98 -11.34 13.31
C GLU A 119 -11.70 -11.58 12.52
N GLU A 120 -11.59 -12.76 11.91
CA GLU A 120 -10.44 -13.16 11.12
C GLU A 120 -10.28 -12.24 9.92
N GLY A 121 -11.39 -11.82 9.30
CA GLY A 121 -11.42 -10.85 8.21
C GLY A 121 -10.81 -9.51 8.58
N LEU A 122 -11.10 -8.97 9.77
CA LEU A 122 -10.49 -7.73 10.26
C LEU A 122 -8.96 -7.88 10.41
N ARG A 123 -8.52 -8.98 11.03
CA ARG A 123 -7.09 -9.25 11.26
C ARG A 123 -6.33 -9.46 9.95
N HIS A 124 -6.87 -10.27 9.05
CA HIS A 124 -6.28 -10.52 7.73
C HIS A 124 -6.27 -9.25 6.88
N GLY A 125 -7.37 -8.49 6.91
CA GLY A 125 -7.48 -7.20 6.25
C GLY A 125 -6.43 -6.20 6.71
N ALA A 126 -6.15 -6.14 8.01
CA ALA A 126 -5.12 -5.25 8.54
C ALA A 126 -3.72 -5.62 8.01
N ILE A 127 -3.37 -6.92 8.02
CA ILE A 127 -2.08 -7.40 7.51
C ILE A 127 -1.95 -7.13 6.00
N GLN A 128 -3.00 -7.44 5.23
CA GLN A 128 -3.02 -7.21 3.78
C GLN A 128 -3.00 -5.72 3.42
N GLY A 129 -3.68 -4.90 4.22
CA GLY A 129 -3.66 -3.45 4.14
C GLY A 129 -2.24 -2.91 4.35
N LEU A 130 -1.55 -3.34 5.42
CA LEU A 130 -0.15 -3.00 5.69
C LEU A 130 0.79 -3.40 4.54
N ARG A 131 0.61 -4.60 3.98
CA ARG A 131 1.41 -5.09 2.86
C ARG A 131 1.26 -4.18 1.64
N SER A 132 0.02 -3.91 1.25
CA SER A 132 -0.30 -3.03 0.12
C SER A 132 0.18 -1.59 0.37
N ALA A 133 0.00 -1.10 1.60
CA ALA A 133 0.44 0.22 2.06
C ALA A 133 1.95 0.40 1.99
N SER A 134 2.72 -0.64 2.35
CA SER A 134 4.19 -0.63 2.28
C SER A 134 4.68 -0.51 0.83
N ILE A 135 4.11 -1.31 -0.06
CA ILE A 135 4.47 -1.30 -1.50
C ILE A 135 4.07 0.03 -2.14
N LEU A 136 2.86 0.52 -1.88
CA LEU A 136 2.39 1.82 -2.38
C LEU A 136 3.29 2.96 -1.89
N SER A 137 3.61 2.96 -0.59
CA SER A 137 4.46 3.98 0.02
C SER A 137 5.85 3.98 -0.61
N LEU A 138 6.48 2.82 -0.80
CA LEU A 138 7.80 2.75 -1.40
C LEU A 138 7.77 3.19 -2.88
N GLY A 139 6.74 2.79 -3.62
CA GLY A 139 6.53 3.24 -5.00
C GLY A 139 6.38 4.76 -5.10
N LEU A 140 5.57 5.37 -4.23
CA LEU A 140 5.40 6.83 -4.17
C LEU A 140 6.69 7.54 -3.74
N LEU A 141 7.42 7.00 -2.77
CA LEU A 141 8.72 7.54 -2.36
C LEU A 141 9.68 7.58 -3.55
N MET A 142 9.70 6.52 -4.36
CA MET A 142 10.54 6.45 -5.54
C MET A 142 10.11 7.47 -6.61
N CYS A 143 8.82 7.50 -6.97
CA CYS A 143 8.26 8.44 -7.94
C CYS A 143 8.43 9.91 -7.54
N TRP A 144 8.42 10.21 -6.23
CA TRP A 144 8.55 11.57 -5.75
C TRP A 144 9.99 12.04 -5.53
N THR A 145 10.98 11.14 -5.58
CA THR A 145 12.40 11.45 -5.36
C THR A 145 13.27 11.20 -6.57
N THR A 146 12.70 10.70 -7.69
CA THR A 146 13.44 10.34 -8.90
C THR A 146 12.66 10.81 -10.11
N ASP A 147 13.33 11.51 -11.03
CA ASP A 147 12.72 11.92 -12.29
C ASP A 147 12.39 10.71 -13.18
N SER A 148 11.30 10.81 -13.95
CA SER A 148 10.87 9.72 -14.83
C SER A 148 11.94 9.34 -15.85
N ARG A 149 12.76 10.30 -16.30
CA ARG A 149 13.89 10.08 -17.20
C ARG A 149 14.97 9.24 -16.56
N ASP A 150 15.33 9.55 -15.32
CA ASP A 150 16.34 8.80 -14.56
C ASP A 150 15.85 7.41 -14.18
N MET A 151 14.56 7.27 -13.90
CA MET A 151 13.93 5.96 -13.69
C MET A 151 13.97 5.10 -14.95
N LEU A 152 13.67 5.68 -16.12
CA LEU A 152 13.79 5.00 -17.42
C LEU A 152 15.25 4.61 -17.71
N ASN A 153 16.19 5.53 -17.52
CA ASN A 153 17.63 5.25 -17.66
C ASN A 153 18.10 4.16 -16.69
N GLY A 154 17.50 4.09 -15.50
CA GLY A 154 17.69 3.02 -14.54
C GLY A 154 17.27 1.67 -15.09
N LEU A 155 16.08 1.58 -15.70
CA LEU A 155 15.57 0.35 -16.34
C LEU A 155 16.42 -0.08 -17.54
N VAL A 156 16.80 0.86 -18.42
CA VAL A 156 17.72 0.60 -19.54
C VAL A 156 19.08 0.11 -19.01
N GLY A 157 19.58 0.72 -17.95
CA GLY A 157 20.82 0.30 -17.29
C GLY A 157 20.75 -1.09 -16.66
N LEU A 158 19.57 -1.56 -16.29
CA LEU A 158 19.30 -2.94 -15.84
C LEU A 158 19.06 -3.91 -17.02
N ARG A 159 19.24 -3.45 -18.27
CA ARG A 159 19.02 -4.22 -19.50
C ARG A 159 17.60 -4.79 -19.61
N VAL A 160 16.61 -4.07 -19.08
CA VAL A 160 15.21 -4.39 -19.36
C VAL A 160 14.99 -4.22 -20.88
N PRO A 161 14.43 -5.23 -21.57
CA PRO A 161 14.21 -5.14 -23.01
C PRO A 161 13.29 -3.98 -23.32
N TYR A 162 13.71 -3.11 -24.23
CA TYR A 162 12.94 -1.99 -24.75
C TYR A 162 12.86 -2.10 -26.27
N SER A 163 11.72 -1.69 -26.83
CA SER A 163 11.46 -1.67 -28.27
C SER A 163 11.85 -0.34 -28.89
#